data_AF-A0A9D7NIP5-F1
#
_entry.id   AF-A0A9D7NIP5-F1
#
_cell.length_a   1.000
_cell.length_b   1.000
_cell.length_c   1.000
_cell.angle_alpha   90.00
_cell.angle_beta   90.00
_cell.angle_gamma   90.00
#
_symmetry.space_group_name_H-M   'P 1'
#
loop_
_entity.id
_entity.type
_entity.pdbx_description
1 polymer ?
#
loop_
_entity_poly.entity_id
_entity_poly.type
_entity_poly.pdbx_seq_one_letter_code
_entity_poly.pdbx_strand_id
1 'polypeptide(L)'
;MRNLFFCLLLFPLLAFTQNEGVFSIDSLPKEGVLLNQGWKWQVGDNPEWAKAEFDDSKWESIDPTKDVMDLPQIQDGKIAWMRLKLKLDSSLMPLPLALKISQVIASEIYVDGRLLERFGKLDSTQIKGIFAGLDFSIGLPKRNANMVIAIRFALQKSIPYNRFGGHPNNCFRASLVPIKQIGARTNITQNIMFFGLKAGAFLILFVLHLVFFILYPLQKANLYFSGMALCYVIHILMWESLMVFMPIQNLEFLMYCGIVRVPVYSIAYILLLTALYAIF
;
A
#
# COMPACT_ATOMS: atom_id res chain seq x y z
N MET A 1 1.34 77.82 -6.81
CA MET A 1 1.49 76.95 -7.99
C MET A 1 2.37 75.76 -7.58
N ARG A 2 1.96 74.88 -6.65
CA ARG A 2 1.17 73.64 -6.84
C ARG A 2 1.37 72.98 -8.20
N ASN A 3 2.23 71.95 -8.26
CA ASN A 3 2.06 70.72 -9.05
C ASN A 3 3.10 69.68 -8.60
N LEU A 4 2.66 68.75 -7.75
CA LEU A 4 3.34 67.53 -7.36
C LEU A 4 3.03 66.50 -8.47
N PHE A 5 4.03 66.03 -9.21
CA PHE A 5 3.86 64.93 -10.19
C PHE A 5 4.12 63.61 -9.49
N PHE A 6 3.05 62.85 -9.21
CA PHE A 6 3.08 61.51 -8.65
C PHE A 6 3.08 60.52 -9.82
N CYS A 7 4.23 59.93 -10.16
CA CYS A 7 4.31 58.86 -11.15
C CYS A 7 3.87 57.53 -10.53
N LEU A 8 2.62 57.15 -10.78
CA LEU A 8 2.05 55.84 -10.46
C LEU A 8 2.68 54.76 -11.37
N LEU A 9 3.48 53.88 -10.77
CA LEU A 9 3.95 52.62 -11.35
C LEU A 9 2.76 51.64 -11.47
N LEU A 10 2.20 51.51 -12.67
CA LEU A 10 1.30 50.42 -13.05
C LEU A 10 2.15 49.17 -13.32
N PHE A 11 2.36 48.36 -12.28
CA PHE A 11 2.80 46.97 -12.44
C PHE A 11 1.61 46.16 -13.01
N PRO A 12 1.76 45.48 -14.17
CA PRO A 12 0.76 44.52 -14.59
C PRO A 12 0.84 43.30 -13.66
N LEU A 13 -0.23 43.09 -12.90
CA LEU A 13 -0.54 41.81 -12.25
C LEU A 13 -0.65 40.75 -13.36
N LEU A 14 0.46 40.06 -13.64
CA LEU A 14 0.41 38.76 -14.27
C LEU A 14 -0.25 37.81 -13.26
N ALA A 15 -1.57 37.73 -13.34
CA ALA A 15 -2.32 36.65 -12.74
C ALA A 15 -1.86 35.35 -13.43
N PHE A 16 -0.91 34.65 -12.81
CA PHE A 16 -0.76 33.23 -13.04
C PHE A 16 -2.03 32.57 -12.54
N THR A 17 -2.98 32.33 -13.44
CA THR A 17 -3.97 31.27 -13.25
C THR A 17 -3.16 29.97 -13.18
N GLN A 18 -2.93 29.48 -11.96
CA GLN A 18 -2.61 28.07 -11.78
C GLN A 18 -3.83 27.31 -12.25
N ASN A 19 -3.65 26.42 -13.22
CA ASN A 19 -4.69 25.51 -13.64
C ASN A 19 -4.90 24.51 -12.48
N GLU A 20 -5.75 24.87 -11.52
CA GLU A 20 -5.94 24.12 -10.29
C GLU A 20 -6.47 22.70 -10.58
N GLY A 21 -5.70 21.68 -10.19
CA GLY A 21 -6.21 20.32 -10.00
C GLY A 21 -5.96 19.30 -11.12
N VAL A 22 -5.20 19.60 -12.18
CA VAL A 22 -4.85 18.61 -13.23
C VAL A 22 -3.39 18.19 -13.12
N PHE A 23 -3.16 16.89 -12.88
CA PHE A 23 -1.83 16.29 -12.83
C PHE A 23 -1.35 15.96 -14.25
N SER A 24 -0.38 16.73 -14.74
CA SER A 24 0.15 16.60 -16.11
C SER A 24 1.39 15.70 -16.13
N ILE A 25 1.47 14.80 -17.12
CA ILE A 25 2.54 13.83 -17.27
C ILE A 25 3.13 13.95 -18.67
N ASP A 26 4.35 14.49 -18.74
CA ASP A 26 5.04 14.76 -20.01
C ASP A 26 5.98 13.62 -20.44
N SER A 27 6.45 12.81 -19.49
CA SER A 27 7.32 11.66 -19.76
C SER A 27 7.15 10.55 -18.73
N LEU A 28 7.49 9.32 -19.12
CA LEU A 28 7.47 8.14 -18.24
C LEU A 28 8.91 7.64 -18.02
N PRO A 29 9.51 7.87 -16.84
CA PRO A 29 10.79 7.30 -16.48
C PRO A 29 10.68 5.77 -16.31
N LYS A 30 11.83 5.09 -16.16
CA LYS A 30 11.88 3.62 -16.02
C LYS A 30 11.13 3.10 -14.79
N GLU A 31 11.01 3.91 -13.76
CA GLU A 31 10.36 3.59 -12.49
C GLU A 31 8.86 3.94 -12.49
N GLY A 32 8.36 4.61 -13.54
CA GLY A 32 7.02 5.17 -13.61
C GLY A 32 6.87 6.51 -12.89
N VAL A 33 5.67 7.09 -12.98
CA VAL A 33 5.34 8.39 -12.34
C VAL A 33 4.43 8.16 -11.15
N LEU A 34 4.87 8.56 -9.96
CA LEU A 34 4.06 8.53 -8.75
C LEU A 34 2.95 9.57 -8.82
N LEU A 35 1.70 9.15 -8.60
CA LEU A 35 0.52 10.00 -8.60
C LEU A 35 0.26 10.55 -7.19
N ASN A 36 1.11 11.46 -6.71
CA ASN A 36 1.07 11.98 -5.32
C ASN A 36 0.52 13.42 -5.20
N GLN A 37 0.05 14.04 -6.28
CA GLN A 37 -0.44 15.42 -6.27
C GLN A 37 -1.79 15.52 -7.01
N GLY A 38 -2.53 16.59 -6.75
CA GLY A 38 -3.78 16.88 -7.45
C GLY A 38 -4.99 16.07 -6.97
N TRP A 39 -4.83 15.20 -5.97
CA TRP A 39 -5.93 14.44 -5.41
C TRP A 39 -6.88 15.33 -4.60
N LYS A 40 -8.16 15.13 -4.87
CA LYS A 40 -9.29 15.73 -4.17
C LYS A 40 -10.08 14.67 -3.43
N TRP A 41 -10.71 15.01 -2.32
CA TRP A 41 -11.48 14.09 -1.49
C TRP A 41 -12.76 14.71 -0.94
N GLN A 42 -13.79 13.87 -0.79
CA GLN A 42 -15.05 14.21 -0.13
C GLN A 42 -15.64 12.98 0.58
N VAL A 43 -16.16 13.17 1.79
CA VAL A 43 -16.93 12.14 2.51
C VAL A 43 -18.36 12.02 1.96
N GLY A 44 -18.87 10.79 1.87
CA GLY A 44 -20.19 10.46 1.34
C GLY A 44 -20.13 9.33 0.32
N ASP A 45 -21.30 8.86 -0.12
CA ASP A 45 -21.41 7.76 -1.07
C ASP A 45 -22.38 8.09 -2.20
N ASN A 46 -21.89 8.84 -3.20
CA ASN A 46 -22.67 9.19 -4.38
C ASN A 46 -22.00 8.64 -5.65
N PRO A 47 -22.62 7.66 -6.35
CA PRO A 47 -22.07 7.08 -7.58
C PRO A 47 -21.81 8.08 -8.71
N GLU A 48 -22.48 9.23 -8.72
CA GLU A 48 -22.26 10.30 -9.69
C GLU A 48 -20.83 10.86 -9.62
N TRP A 49 -20.17 10.73 -8.46
CA TRP A 49 -18.79 11.13 -8.25
C TRP A 49 -17.77 10.23 -8.95
N ALA A 50 -18.19 9.19 -9.68
CA ALA A 50 -17.32 8.46 -10.61
C ALA A 50 -17.19 9.15 -11.97
N LYS A 51 -18.19 9.96 -12.38
CA LYS A 51 -18.29 10.50 -13.75
C LYS A 51 -17.14 11.45 -14.08
N ALA A 52 -16.67 11.40 -15.32
CA ALA A 52 -15.56 12.22 -15.79
C ALA A 52 -15.88 13.73 -15.73
N GLU A 53 -17.13 14.08 -16.00
CA GLU A 53 -17.61 15.47 -16.12
C GLU A 53 -17.99 16.09 -14.76
N PHE A 54 -17.97 15.31 -13.67
CA PHE A 54 -18.33 15.80 -12.35
C PHE A 54 -17.34 16.87 -11.85
N ASP A 55 -17.89 17.98 -11.34
CA ASP A 55 -17.11 19.08 -10.79
C ASP A 55 -16.75 18.84 -9.31
N ASP A 56 -15.47 18.56 -9.08
CA ASP A 56 -14.84 18.36 -7.77
C ASP A 56 -14.09 19.61 -7.27
N SER A 57 -14.31 20.79 -7.87
CA SER A 57 -13.64 22.04 -7.48
C SER A 57 -13.77 22.40 -6.01
N LYS A 58 -14.89 22.02 -5.37
CA LYS A 58 -15.19 22.28 -3.96
C LYS A 58 -14.64 21.22 -3.00
N TRP A 59 -14.01 20.17 -3.51
CA TRP A 59 -13.48 19.09 -2.69
C TRP A 59 -12.19 19.51 -2.01
N GLU A 60 -11.95 18.94 -0.83
CA GLU A 60 -10.74 19.17 -0.08
C GLU A 60 -9.57 18.42 -0.72
N SER A 61 -8.35 18.93 -0.59
CA SER A 61 -7.17 18.23 -1.09
C SER A 61 -6.76 17.11 -0.13
N ILE A 62 -6.28 15.98 -0.66
CA ILE A 62 -5.74 14.87 0.13
C ILE A 62 -4.41 14.40 -0.48
N ASP A 63 -3.51 13.89 0.36
CA ASP A 63 -2.37 13.10 -0.11
C ASP A 63 -2.62 11.63 0.28
N PRO A 64 -3.13 10.80 -0.65
CA PRO A 64 -3.48 9.42 -0.34
C PRO A 64 -2.23 8.52 -0.21
N THR A 65 -1.04 9.04 -0.52
CA THR A 65 0.22 8.31 -0.36
C THR A 65 0.70 8.28 1.09
N LYS A 66 0.06 9.03 2.00
CA LYS A 66 0.36 8.96 3.44
C LYS A 66 -0.09 7.64 4.05
N ASP A 67 0.54 7.31 5.17
CA ASP A 67 0.07 6.23 6.03
C ASP A 67 -1.37 6.55 6.49
N VAL A 68 -2.25 5.56 6.50
CA VAL A 68 -3.64 5.75 6.93
C VAL A 68 -3.72 6.35 8.33
N MET A 69 -2.78 6.05 9.23
CA MET A 69 -2.76 6.62 10.57
C MET A 69 -2.42 8.12 10.60
N ASP A 70 -1.82 8.65 9.53
CA ASP A 70 -1.49 10.08 9.37
C ASP A 70 -2.62 10.86 8.66
N LEU A 71 -3.79 10.23 8.44
CA LEU A 71 -4.97 10.82 7.78
C LEU A 71 -6.18 10.83 8.74
N PRO A 72 -6.33 11.85 9.60
CA PRO A 72 -7.41 11.90 10.60
C PRO A 72 -8.82 11.92 9.97
N GLN A 73 -8.95 12.50 8.78
CA GLN A 73 -10.23 12.69 8.09
C GLN A 73 -10.88 11.38 7.57
N ILE A 74 -10.14 10.27 7.55
CA ILE A 74 -10.67 8.96 7.10
C ILE A 74 -10.91 7.97 8.26
N GLN A 75 -10.57 8.35 9.50
CA GLN A 75 -10.57 7.43 10.66
C GLN A 75 -11.96 7.01 11.11
N ASP A 76 -13.01 7.78 10.75
CA ASP A 76 -14.38 7.41 11.08
C ASP A 76 -14.89 6.18 10.29
N GLY A 77 -14.10 5.73 9.30
CA GLY A 77 -14.38 4.59 8.45
C GLY A 77 -15.66 4.76 7.64
N LYS A 78 -16.11 5.98 7.38
CA LYS A 78 -17.21 6.23 6.46
C LYS A 78 -16.73 6.05 5.02
N ILE A 79 -17.69 5.76 4.15
CA ILE A 79 -17.44 5.76 2.72
C ILE A 79 -17.14 7.21 2.30
N ALA A 80 -16.07 7.34 1.53
CA ALA A 80 -15.62 8.58 0.95
C ALA A 80 -15.15 8.33 -0.47
N TRP A 81 -14.90 9.43 -1.19
CA TRP A 81 -14.37 9.38 -2.53
C TRP A 81 -13.12 10.23 -2.63
N MET A 82 -12.19 9.79 -3.47
CA MET A 82 -11.07 10.61 -3.92
C MET A 82 -11.00 10.62 -5.45
N ARG A 83 -10.61 11.75 -6.02
CA ARG A 83 -10.58 12.00 -7.46
C ARG A 83 -9.26 12.62 -7.88
N LEU A 84 -8.77 12.22 -9.04
CA LEU A 84 -7.59 12.76 -9.70
C LEU A 84 -7.87 12.97 -11.18
N LYS A 85 -7.67 14.20 -11.65
CA LYS A 85 -7.68 14.53 -13.08
C LYS A 85 -6.27 14.39 -13.63
N LEU A 86 -6.08 13.49 -14.58
CA LEU A 86 -4.81 13.24 -15.25
C LEU A 86 -4.82 13.82 -16.66
N LYS A 87 -3.71 14.43 -17.04
CA LYS A 87 -3.43 14.83 -18.42
C LYS A 87 -2.13 14.17 -18.87
N LEU A 88 -2.22 13.33 -19.88
CA LEU A 88 -1.11 12.65 -20.51
C LEU A 88 -0.67 13.42 -21.74
N ASP A 89 0.65 13.55 -21.94
CA ASP A 89 1.18 14.01 -23.20
C ASP A 89 0.84 13.06 -24.35
N SER A 90 0.68 13.64 -25.54
CA SER A 90 0.35 12.91 -26.76
C SER A 90 1.34 11.79 -27.11
N SER A 91 2.61 11.93 -26.71
CA SER A 91 3.65 10.90 -26.89
C SER A 91 3.41 9.63 -26.06
N LEU A 92 2.65 9.72 -24.97
CA LEU A 92 2.34 8.59 -24.08
C LEU A 92 1.09 7.82 -24.51
N MET A 93 0.23 8.43 -25.34
CA MET A 93 -1.02 7.84 -25.86
C MET A 93 -0.88 6.50 -26.60
N PRO A 94 0.21 6.23 -27.35
CA PRO A 94 0.41 4.94 -27.99
C PRO A 94 0.79 3.82 -27.01
N LEU A 95 1.28 4.18 -25.81
CA LEU A 95 1.80 3.21 -24.86
C LEU A 95 0.66 2.53 -24.10
N PRO A 96 0.69 1.18 -23.94
CA PRO A 96 -0.19 0.49 -23.01
C PRO A 96 0.28 0.81 -21.58
N LEU A 97 -0.58 1.48 -20.80
CA LEU A 97 -0.28 1.95 -19.44
C LEU A 97 -1.02 1.13 -18.39
N ALA A 98 -0.49 1.13 -17.17
CA ALA A 98 -1.10 0.52 -16.00
C ALA A 98 -0.87 1.37 -14.76
N LEU A 99 -1.78 1.19 -13.79
CA LEU A 99 -1.62 1.70 -12.44
C LEU A 99 -1.01 0.60 -11.58
N LYS A 100 0.21 0.84 -11.10
CA LYS A 100 0.83 0.07 -10.03
C LYS A 100 0.35 0.62 -8.69
N ILE A 101 -0.35 -0.18 -7.91
CA ILE A 101 -1.13 0.24 -6.73
C ILE A 101 -0.56 -0.40 -5.46
N SER A 102 -0.53 0.37 -4.38
CA SER A 102 -0.30 -0.08 -3.01
C SER A 102 -1.33 0.55 -2.08
N GLN A 103 -2.10 -0.24 -1.33
CA GLN A 103 -3.17 0.25 -0.46
C GLN A 103 -3.55 -0.71 0.68
N VAL A 104 -4.12 -0.17 1.77
CA VAL A 104 -4.65 -0.93 2.93
C VAL A 104 -6.13 -0.64 3.22
N ILE A 105 -6.91 -0.33 2.19
CA ILE A 105 -8.31 0.09 2.32
C ILE A 105 -9.25 -0.84 1.53
N ALA A 106 -10.55 -0.68 1.75
CA ALA A 106 -11.55 -1.18 0.81
C ALA A 106 -11.72 -0.13 -0.28
N SER A 107 -11.66 -0.50 -1.55
CA SER A 107 -11.75 0.47 -2.65
C SER A 107 -12.39 -0.09 -3.91
N GLU A 108 -13.01 0.81 -4.67
CA GLU A 108 -13.49 0.58 -6.02
C GLU A 108 -12.90 1.67 -6.91
N ILE A 109 -12.17 1.26 -7.94
CA ILE A 109 -11.43 2.17 -8.81
C ILE A 109 -12.21 2.35 -10.09
N TYR A 110 -12.49 3.60 -10.44
CA TYR A 110 -13.19 4.01 -11.64
C TYR A 110 -12.26 4.85 -12.51
N VAL A 111 -12.34 4.63 -13.82
CA VAL A 111 -11.66 5.45 -14.84
C VAL A 111 -12.73 5.98 -15.78
N ASP A 112 -12.84 7.30 -15.89
CA ASP A 112 -13.85 8.00 -16.68
C ASP A 112 -15.27 7.48 -16.45
N GLY A 113 -15.66 7.30 -15.17
CA GLY A 113 -16.96 6.79 -14.77
C GLY A 113 -17.17 5.29 -14.91
N ARG A 114 -16.21 4.54 -15.47
CA ARG A 114 -16.31 3.09 -15.61
C ARG A 114 -15.55 2.39 -14.50
N LEU A 115 -16.23 1.49 -13.80
CA LEU A 115 -15.59 0.64 -12.81
C LEU A 115 -14.53 -0.25 -13.49
N LEU A 116 -13.31 -0.19 -12.96
CA LEU A 116 -12.17 -0.96 -13.45
C LEU A 116 -11.90 -2.17 -12.54
N GLU A 117 -11.89 -1.98 -11.22
CA GLU A 117 -11.52 -3.03 -10.26
C GLU A 117 -12.16 -2.80 -8.88
N ARG A 118 -12.37 -3.88 -8.12
CA ARG A 118 -12.87 -3.83 -6.74
C ARG A 118 -11.89 -4.53 -5.79
N PHE A 119 -11.68 -3.92 -4.63
CA PHE A 119 -10.80 -4.40 -3.58
C PHE A 119 -11.54 -4.44 -2.25
N GLY A 120 -11.65 -5.63 -1.69
CA GLY A 120 -12.38 -5.84 -0.44
C GLY A 120 -13.87 -5.64 -0.61
N LYS A 121 -14.53 -5.12 0.43
CA LYS A 121 -15.98 -4.91 0.49
C LYS A 121 -16.31 -3.53 1.06
N LEU A 122 -17.14 -2.79 0.32
CA LEU A 122 -17.71 -1.50 0.71
C LEU A 122 -19.21 -1.64 0.96
N ASP A 123 -19.56 -2.46 1.94
CA ASP A 123 -20.92 -2.55 2.49
C ASP A 123 -21.02 -1.57 3.67
N SER A 124 -22.11 -0.81 3.76
CA SER A 124 -22.35 0.14 4.86
C SER A 124 -22.36 -0.52 6.24
N THR A 125 -22.63 -1.83 6.29
CA THR A 125 -22.66 -2.63 7.53
C THR A 125 -21.34 -3.37 7.80
N GLN A 126 -20.55 -3.67 6.76
CA GLN A 126 -19.33 -4.47 6.86
C GLN A 126 -18.26 -4.02 5.84
N ILE A 127 -17.49 -3.01 6.23
CA ILE A 127 -16.31 -2.59 5.47
C ILE A 127 -15.19 -3.61 5.72
N LYS A 128 -14.70 -4.23 4.64
CA LYS A 128 -13.53 -5.12 4.68
C LYS A 128 -12.47 -4.60 3.74
N GLY A 129 -11.40 -4.06 4.32
CA GLY A 129 -10.23 -3.64 3.58
C GLY A 129 -9.39 -4.83 3.17
N ILE A 130 -8.45 -4.58 2.27
CA ILE A 130 -7.45 -5.56 1.87
C ILE A 130 -6.08 -4.92 1.94
N PHE A 131 -5.05 -5.75 2.01
CA PHE A 131 -3.70 -5.31 1.73
C PHE A 131 -3.38 -5.66 0.27
N ALA A 132 -3.39 -4.66 -0.60
CA ALA A 132 -2.82 -4.79 -1.94
C ALA A 132 -1.40 -4.22 -1.87
N GLY A 133 -0.45 -5.04 -1.41
CA GLY A 133 0.96 -4.65 -1.32
C GLY A 133 1.75 -4.97 -2.58
N LEU A 134 2.83 -4.20 -2.76
CA LEU A 134 3.96 -4.35 -3.71
C LEU A 134 3.60 -5.03 -5.05
N ASP A 135 3.57 -4.23 -6.11
CA ASP A 135 3.49 -4.63 -7.52
C ASP A 135 2.13 -5.09 -8.05
N PHE A 136 1.05 -4.96 -7.29
CA PHE A 136 -0.28 -5.10 -7.87
C PHE A 136 -0.49 -4.04 -8.95
N SER A 137 -0.88 -4.46 -10.15
CA SER A 137 -0.98 -3.57 -11.30
C SER A 137 -2.27 -3.82 -12.09
N ILE A 138 -2.95 -2.74 -12.49
CA ILE A 138 -4.17 -2.79 -13.31
C ILE A 138 -3.91 -2.07 -14.63
N GLY A 139 -4.19 -2.73 -15.75
CA GLY A 139 -4.12 -2.09 -17.06
C GLY A 139 -5.16 -0.97 -17.18
N LEU A 140 -4.74 0.19 -17.68
CA LEU A 140 -5.65 1.30 -17.94
C LEU A 140 -6.35 1.10 -19.30
N PRO A 141 -7.64 1.44 -19.41
CA PRO A 141 -8.32 1.45 -20.69
C PRO A 141 -7.67 2.52 -21.59
N LYS A 142 -7.38 2.17 -22.85
CA LYS A 142 -6.80 3.12 -23.82
C LYS A 142 -7.84 4.15 -24.23
N ARG A 143 -7.97 5.25 -23.47
CA ARG A 143 -8.88 6.34 -23.78
C ARG A 143 -8.32 7.67 -23.29
N ASN A 144 -8.02 8.53 -24.26
CA ASN A 144 -7.90 9.97 -24.14
C ASN A 144 -6.67 10.52 -23.41
N ALA A 145 -6.22 11.69 -23.86
CA ALA A 145 -5.14 12.44 -23.22
C ALA A 145 -5.56 12.95 -21.84
N ASN A 146 -6.84 13.23 -21.64
CA ASN A 146 -7.40 13.59 -20.34
C ASN A 146 -8.21 12.40 -19.82
N MET A 147 -7.96 11.99 -18.58
CA MET A 147 -8.73 10.96 -17.90
C MET A 147 -8.94 11.32 -16.44
N VAL A 148 -10.00 10.79 -15.84
CA VAL A 148 -10.32 10.96 -14.42
C VAL A 148 -10.26 9.61 -13.73
N ILE A 149 -9.43 9.53 -12.70
CA ILE A 149 -9.42 8.40 -11.76
C ILE A 149 -10.27 8.81 -10.56
N ALA A 150 -11.34 8.06 -10.31
CA ALA A 150 -12.17 8.22 -9.12
C ALA A 150 -12.11 6.93 -8.29
N ILE A 151 -12.02 7.08 -6.98
CA ILE A 151 -11.90 5.95 -6.06
C ILE A 151 -12.95 6.12 -4.97
N ARG A 152 -13.91 5.21 -4.93
CA ARG A 152 -14.82 5.04 -3.80
C ARG A 152 -14.12 4.17 -2.78
N PHE A 153 -14.00 4.60 -1.52
CA PHE A 153 -13.22 3.88 -0.54
C PHE A 153 -13.72 4.05 0.89
N ALA A 154 -13.26 3.18 1.77
CA ALA A 154 -13.42 3.31 3.22
C ALA A 154 -12.31 2.57 3.97
N LEU A 155 -11.97 3.09 5.15
CA LEU A 155 -11.04 2.44 6.08
C LEU A 155 -11.78 1.38 6.91
N GLN A 156 -11.23 0.16 6.98
CA GLN A 156 -11.76 -0.85 7.88
C GLN A 156 -11.48 -0.45 9.33
N LYS A 157 -12.53 -0.44 10.17
CA LYS A 157 -12.43 -0.08 11.58
C LYS A 157 -11.98 -1.26 12.46
N SER A 158 -11.56 -0.92 13.68
CA SER A 158 -11.23 -1.88 14.74
C SER A 158 -10.08 -2.84 14.42
N ILE A 159 -9.17 -2.44 13.52
CA ILE A 159 -7.94 -3.18 13.26
C ILE A 159 -6.72 -2.32 13.64
N PRO A 160 -5.66 -2.93 14.19
CA PRO A 160 -4.49 -2.18 14.60
C PRO A 160 -3.60 -1.92 13.38
N TYR A 161 -3.69 -0.77 12.73
CA TYR A 161 -2.84 -0.42 11.59
C TYR A 161 -1.36 -0.20 12.00
N ASN A 162 -0.68 -1.27 12.38
CA ASN A 162 0.75 -1.29 12.62
C ASN A 162 1.49 -1.37 11.29
N ARG A 163 2.66 -0.74 11.22
CA ARG A 163 3.54 -0.88 10.06
C ARG A 163 4.00 -2.33 9.99
N PHE A 164 3.54 -3.05 8.97
CA PHE A 164 3.99 -4.40 8.68
C PHE A 164 5.15 -4.31 7.68
N GLY A 165 6.38 -4.45 8.18
CA GLY A 165 7.59 -4.20 7.39
C GLY A 165 8.02 -2.73 7.44
N GLY A 166 9.02 -2.36 6.63
CA GLY A 166 9.57 -1.00 6.59
C GLY A 166 8.74 0.01 5.77
N HIS A 167 7.57 -0.39 5.29
CA HIS A 167 6.75 0.43 4.39
C HIS A 167 5.51 1.00 5.11
N PRO A 168 5.07 2.22 4.75
CA PRO A 168 3.85 2.81 5.30
C PRO A 168 2.60 2.06 4.81
N ASN A 169 1.56 2.04 5.65
CA ASN A 169 0.25 1.54 5.30
C ASN A 169 -0.48 2.59 4.47
N ASN A 170 -0.12 2.74 3.19
CA ASN A 170 -0.67 3.80 2.35
C ASN A 170 -2.19 3.68 2.24
N CYS A 171 -2.90 4.80 2.31
CA CYS A 171 -4.33 4.83 1.96
C CYS A 171 -4.51 4.38 0.51
N PHE A 172 -3.93 5.12 -0.43
CA PHE A 172 -3.85 4.74 -1.83
C PHE A 172 -2.61 5.35 -2.49
N ARG A 173 -1.62 4.51 -2.80
CA ARG A 173 -0.42 4.90 -3.54
C ARG A 173 -0.47 4.29 -4.93
N ALA A 174 -0.56 5.13 -5.96
CA ALA A 174 -0.54 4.68 -7.35
C ALA A 174 0.64 5.27 -8.13
N SER A 175 1.21 4.48 -9.04
CA SER A 175 2.19 4.95 -10.01
C SER A 175 1.79 4.52 -11.41
N LEU A 176 1.90 5.45 -12.37
CA LEU A 176 1.65 5.18 -13.77
C LEU A 176 2.90 4.56 -14.40
N VAL A 177 2.75 3.34 -14.95
CA VAL A 177 3.85 2.58 -15.55
C VAL A 177 3.44 2.03 -16.93
N PRO A 178 4.36 1.92 -17.90
CA PRO A 178 4.14 1.10 -19.09
C PRO A 178 3.90 -0.36 -18.72
N ILE A 179 2.95 -1.02 -19.38
CA ILE A 179 2.61 -2.44 -19.12
C ILE A 179 3.83 -3.36 -19.28
N LYS A 180 4.74 -3.06 -20.21
CA LYS A 180 5.99 -3.83 -20.39
C LYS A 180 6.91 -3.82 -19.16
N GLN A 181 6.76 -2.84 -18.26
CA GLN A 181 7.54 -2.71 -17.03
C GLN A 181 6.85 -3.37 -15.83
N ILE A 182 5.60 -3.82 -15.96
CA ILE A 182 5.02 -4.74 -14.99
C ILE A 182 5.82 -6.02 -15.14
N GLY A 183 6.82 -6.19 -14.28
CA GLY A 183 7.80 -7.26 -14.38
C GLY A 183 7.12 -8.61 -14.56
N ALA A 184 7.73 -9.46 -15.40
CA ALA A 184 7.38 -10.87 -15.42
C ALA A 184 7.46 -11.39 -13.96
N ARG A 185 6.51 -12.24 -13.56
CA ARG A 185 6.37 -12.81 -12.21
C ARG A 185 7.54 -13.75 -11.84
N THR A 186 8.79 -13.37 -12.09
CA THR A 186 9.93 -14.28 -12.19
C THR A 186 10.59 -14.60 -10.86
N ASN A 187 10.28 -13.87 -9.78
CA ASN A 187 10.87 -14.12 -8.47
C ASN A 187 9.89 -14.70 -7.45
N ILE A 188 8.60 -14.86 -7.79
CA ILE A 188 7.58 -15.34 -6.84
C ILE A 188 7.88 -16.79 -6.46
N THR A 189 8.02 -17.65 -7.47
CA THR A 189 8.32 -19.07 -7.28
C THR A 189 9.64 -19.26 -6.53
N GLN A 190 10.66 -18.48 -6.88
CA GLN A 190 11.97 -18.54 -6.20
C GLN A 190 11.88 -18.08 -4.74
N ASN A 191 11.15 -17.00 -4.45
CA ASN A 191 10.97 -16.52 -3.08
C ASN A 191 10.18 -17.53 -2.25
N ILE A 192 9.06 -18.05 -2.76
CA ILE A 192 8.25 -19.08 -2.07
C ILE A 192 9.11 -20.32 -1.80
N MET A 193 9.87 -20.80 -2.80
CA MET A 193 10.77 -21.94 -2.60
C MET A 193 11.84 -21.65 -1.54
N PHE A 194 12.44 -20.46 -1.57
CA PHE A 194 13.51 -20.09 -0.65
C PHE A 194 13.02 -19.96 0.80
N PHE A 195 11.89 -19.29 1.02
CA PHE A 195 11.32 -19.17 2.35
C PHE A 195 10.74 -20.51 2.83
N GLY A 196 10.10 -21.28 1.95
CA GLY A 196 9.57 -22.62 2.28
C GLY A 196 10.69 -23.59 2.68
N LEU A 197 11.83 -23.56 1.97
CA LEU A 197 13.02 -24.34 2.33
C LEU A 197 13.56 -23.93 3.71
N LYS A 198 13.62 -22.62 4.00
CA LYS A 198 14.05 -22.12 5.31
C LYS A 198 13.10 -22.57 6.42
N ALA A 199 11.79 -22.42 6.22
CA ALA A 199 10.78 -22.85 7.18
C ALA A 199 10.90 -24.37 7.43
N GLY A 200 11.07 -25.17 6.37
CA GLY A 200 11.30 -26.60 6.47
C GLY A 200 12.57 -26.96 7.24
N ALA A 201 13.69 -26.28 6.98
CA ALA A 201 14.94 -26.50 7.70
C ALA A 201 14.81 -26.21 9.22
N PHE A 202 14.19 -25.08 9.58
CA PHE A 202 13.93 -24.76 10.98
C PHE A 202 12.90 -25.70 11.62
N LEU A 203 11.93 -26.20 10.88
CA LEU A 203 10.98 -27.20 11.39
C LEU A 203 11.68 -28.53 11.71
N ILE A 204 12.62 -28.97 10.86
CA ILE A 204 13.44 -30.15 11.13
C ILE A 204 14.28 -29.93 12.40
N LEU A 205 14.93 -28.76 12.54
CA LEU A 205 15.68 -28.42 13.76
C LEU A 205 14.80 -28.38 15.01
N PHE A 206 13.59 -27.85 14.90
CA PHE A 206 12.61 -27.84 15.99
C PHE A 206 12.33 -29.25 16.48
N VAL A 207 11.99 -30.17 15.56
CA VAL A 207 11.67 -31.56 15.88
C VAL A 207 12.90 -32.29 16.43
N LEU A 208 14.07 -32.11 15.80
CA LEU A 208 15.31 -32.74 16.23
C LEU A 208 15.67 -32.39 17.67
N HIS A 209 15.70 -31.09 17.99
CA HIS A 209 16.03 -30.62 19.34
C HIS A 209 14.93 -30.95 20.35
N LEU A 210 13.66 -30.99 19.94
CA LEU A 210 12.58 -31.46 20.79
C LEU A 210 12.77 -32.92 21.19
N VAL A 211 13.10 -33.79 20.22
CA VAL A 211 13.39 -35.20 20.47
C VAL A 211 14.61 -35.36 21.38
N PHE A 212 15.69 -34.63 21.14
CA PHE A 212 16.86 -34.66 22.04
C PHE A 212 16.53 -34.21 23.46
N PHE A 213 15.66 -33.22 23.63
CA PHE A 213 15.22 -32.82 24.96
C PHE A 213 14.36 -33.90 25.64
N ILE A 214 13.47 -34.56 24.90
CA ILE A 214 12.64 -35.66 25.43
C ILE A 214 13.53 -36.83 25.88
N LEU A 215 14.56 -37.17 25.11
CA LEU A 215 15.48 -38.28 25.42
C LEU A 215 16.52 -37.91 26.49
N TYR A 216 16.97 -36.66 26.53
CA TYR A 216 18.01 -36.16 27.43
C TYR A 216 17.56 -34.88 28.16
N PRO A 217 16.55 -34.95 29.05
CA PRO A 217 15.93 -33.77 29.65
C PRO A 217 16.88 -32.95 30.56
N LEU A 218 17.99 -33.53 30.99
CA LEU A 218 19.04 -32.82 31.73
C LEU A 218 19.78 -31.79 30.86
N GLN A 219 19.85 -32.00 29.53
CA GLN A 219 20.47 -31.07 28.59
C GLN A 219 19.46 -30.00 28.15
N LYS A 220 19.17 -29.05 29.04
CA LYS A 220 18.17 -27.99 28.82
C LYS A 220 18.42 -27.14 27.57
N ALA A 221 19.66 -27.06 27.08
CA ALA A 221 20.00 -26.40 25.82
C ALA A 221 19.13 -26.87 24.64
N ASN A 222 18.77 -28.15 24.58
CA ASN A 222 17.92 -28.70 23.52
C ASN A 222 16.49 -28.13 23.55
N LEU A 223 15.91 -27.87 24.74
CA LEU A 223 14.61 -27.23 24.84
C LEU A 223 14.65 -25.80 24.27
N TYR A 224 15.70 -25.05 24.60
CA TYR A 224 15.86 -23.67 24.14
C TYR A 224 16.11 -23.60 22.63
N PHE A 225 16.95 -24.49 22.07
CA PHE A 225 17.11 -24.60 20.61
C PHE A 225 15.83 -24.99 19.90
N SER A 226 15.03 -25.90 20.47
CA SER A 226 13.73 -26.27 19.93
C SER A 226 12.79 -25.06 19.90
N GLY A 227 12.61 -24.38 21.04
CA GLY A 227 11.77 -23.17 21.11
C GLY A 227 12.22 -22.08 20.14
N MET A 228 13.53 -21.85 20.03
CA MET A 228 14.12 -20.91 19.07
C MET A 228 13.75 -21.29 17.63
N ALA A 229 13.95 -22.55 17.25
CA ALA A 229 13.63 -23.02 15.91
C ALA A 229 12.14 -22.87 15.58
N LEU A 230 11.25 -23.17 16.54
CA LEU A 230 9.81 -22.94 16.40
C LEU A 230 9.47 -21.46 16.19
N CYS A 231 10.07 -20.56 16.97
CA CYS A 231 9.88 -19.12 16.78
C CYS A 231 10.33 -18.66 15.37
N TYR A 232 11.43 -19.19 14.84
CA TYR A 232 11.86 -18.90 13.47
C TYR A 232 10.87 -19.44 12.42
N VAL A 233 10.32 -20.65 12.59
CA VAL A 233 9.27 -21.17 11.69
C VAL A 233 8.08 -20.21 11.66
N ILE A 234 7.55 -19.84 12.83
CA ILE A 234 6.42 -18.91 12.94
C ILE A 234 6.75 -17.58 12.28
N HIS A 235 7.93 -17.03 12.54
CA HIS A 235 8.39 -15.78 11.93
C HIS A 235 8.45 -15.84 10.41
N ILE A 236 9.03 -16.90 9.84
CA ILE A 236 9.18 -17.08 8.39
C ILE A 236 7.80 -17.21 7.73
N LEU A 237 6.90 -18.00 8.29
CA LEU A 237 5.54 -18.17 7.75
C LEU A 237 4.74 -16.85 7.81
N MET A 238 4.89 -16.07 8.88
CA MET A 238 4.30 -14.73 8.99
C MET A 238 4.91 -13.74 7.99
N TRP A 239 6.17 -13.90 7.58
CA TRP A 239 6.81 -13.06 6.58
C TRP A 239 6.43 -13.46 5.15
N GLU A 240 6.29 -14.76 4.87
CA GLU A 240 5.85 -15.26 3.57
C GLU A 240 4.47 -14.76 3.18
N SER A 241 3.54 -14.70 4.13
CA SER A 241 2.19 -14.19 3.88
C SER A 241 2.19 -12.76 3.30
N LEU A 242 3.23 -11.96 3.55
CA LEU A 242 3.44 -10.62 2.97
C LEU A 242 4.03 -10.64 1.56
N MET A 243 4.96 -11.56 1.27
CA MET A 243 5.74 -11.57 0.03
C MET A 243 5.02 -12.27 -1.13
N VAL A 244 3.86 -12.88 -0.86
CA VAL A 244 2.97 -13.29 -1.95
C VAL A 244 2.35 -12.01 -2.52
N PHE A 245 2.73 -11.66 -3.76
CA PHE A 245 2.24 -10.53 -4.57
C PHE A 245 0.72 -10.55 -4.88
N MET A 246 -0.06 -11.31 -4.11
CA MET A 246 -1.51 -11.39 -4.21
C MET A 246 -2.11 -10.47 -3.16
N PRO A 247 -3.18 -9.73 -3.49
CA PRO A 247 -3.87 -8.93 -2.49
C PRO A 247 -4.36 -9.81 -1.34
N ILE A 248 -3.93 -9.50 -0.12
CA ILE A 248 -4.31 -10.23 1.08
C ILE A 248 -5.70 -9.74 1.49
N GLN A 249 -6.68 -10.60 1.30
CA GLN A 249 -8.09 -10.30 1.55
C GLN A 249 -8.40 -10.11 3.05
N ASN A 250 -7.63 -10.75 3.93
CA ASN A 250 -7.79 -10.63 5.37
C ASN A 250 -6.77 -9.63 5.94
N LEU A 251 -7.10 -8.34 5.81
CA LEU A 251 -6.27 -7.24 6.30
C LEU A 251 -6.02 -7.31 7.82
N GLU A 252 -7.06 -7.65 8.58
CA GLU A 252 -6.98 -7.77 10.04
C GLU A 252 -5.93 -8.80 10.48
N PHE A 253 -5.98 -10.00 9.89
CA PHE A 253 -5.00 -11.06 10.17
C PHE A 253 -3.57 -10.61 9.89
N LEU A 254 -3.35 -9.89 8.77
CA LEU A 254 -2.04 -9.36 8.42
C LEU A 254 -1.54 -8.36 9.49
N MET A 255 -2.38 -7.42 9.90
CA MET A 255 -2.03 -6.42 10.92
C MET A 255 -1.59 -7.11 12.23
N TYR A 256 -2.38 -8.08 12.72
CA TYR A 256 -2.02 -8.85 13.92
C TYR A 256 -0.73 -9.67 13.74
N CYS A 257 -0.50 -10.28 12.57
CA CYS A 257 0.77 -10.94 12.29
C CYS A 257 1.95 -9.97 12.48
N GLY A 258 1.79 -8.69 12.13
CA GLY A 258 2.90 -7.73 12.23
C GLY A 258 3.24 -7.38 13.67
N ILE A 259 2.22 -7.36 14.53
CA ILE A 259 2.37 -7.12 15.97
C ILE A 259 3.08 -8.32 16.60
N VAL A 260 2.67 -9.54 16.26
CA VAL A 260 3.20 -10.77 16.86
C VAL A 260 4.60 -11.11 16.34
N ARG A 261 4.90 -10.82 15.08
CA ARG A 261 6.15 -11.22 14.42
C ARG A 261 7.39 -10.64 15.10
N VAL A 262 7.36 -9.38 15.54
CA VAL A 262 8.51 -8.71 16.15
C VAL A 262 8.88 -9.34 17.50
N PRO A 263 7.96 -9.49 18.47
CA PRO A 263 8.21 -10.24 19.70
C PRO A 263 8.68 -11.67 19.45
N VAL A 264 8.04 -12.41 18.53
CA VAL A 264 8.45 -13.79 18.21
C VAL A 264 9.89 -13.85 17.75
N TYR A 265 10.31 -12.91 16.90
CA TYR A 265 11.69 -12.81 16.43
C TYR A 265 12.66 -12.51 17.58
N SER A 266 12.32 -11.54 18.45
CA SER A 266 13.13 -11.19 19.62
C SER A 266 13.26 -12.35 20.62
N ILE A 267 12.17 -13.08 20.87
CA ILE A 267 12.18 -14.27 21.73
C ILE A 267 13.10 -15.35 21.16
N ALA A 268 13.14 -15.53 19.83
CA ALA A 268 14.04 -16.48 19.20
C ALA A 268 15.52 -16.20 19.53
N TYR A 269 15.93 -14.92 19.54
CA TYR A 269 17.29 -14.53 19.95
C TYR A 269 17.57 -14.78 21.43
N ILE A 270 16.60 -14.47 22.30
CA ILE A 270 16.74 -14.74 23.74
C ILE A 270 16.93 -16.24 23.95
N LEU A 271 16.10 -17.07 23.32
CA LEU A 271 16.20 -18.53 23.40
C LEU A 271 17.52 -19.04 22.82
N LEU A 272 18.02 -18.46 21.72
CA LEU A 272 19.33 -18.79 21.18
C LEU A 272 20.45 -18.51 22.19
N LEU A 273 20.46 -17.32 22.79
CA LEU A 273 21.47 -16.95 23.79
C LEU A 273 21.37 -17.82 25.05
N THR A 274 20.15 -18.11 25.51
CA THR A 274 19.92 -19.03 26.64
C THR A 274 20.39 -20.45 26.31
N ALA A 275 20.18 -20.93 25.08
CA ALA A 275 20.67 -22.23 24.63
C ALA A 275 22.20 -22.29 24.66
N LEU A 276 22.87 -21.26 24.15
CA LEU A 276 24.33 -21.16 24.17
C LEU A 276 24.87 -21.12 25.60
N TYR A 277 24.27 -20.34 26.49
CA TYR A 277 24.70 -20.28 27.88
C TYR A 277 24.48 -21.60 28.63
N ALA A 278 23.40 -22.33 28.33
CA ALA A 278 23.09 -23.61 28.97
C ALA A 278 24.02 -24.77 28.53
N ILE A 279 24.87 -24.57 27.51
CA ILE A 279 25.89 -25.52 27.09
C ILE A 279 27.15 -25.41 27.97
N PHE A 280 27.44 -24.20 28.48
CA PHE A 280 28.61 -23.91 29.32
C PHE A 280 28.26 -24.02 30.81
#